data_AF-G8TII6-F1
#
_entry.id   AF-G8TII6-F1
#
_cell.length_a   1.000
_cell.length_b   1.000
_cell.length_c   1.000
_cell.angle_alpha   90.00
_cell.angle_beta   90.00
_cell.angle_gamma   90.00
#
_symmetry.space_group_name_H-M   'P 1'
#
loop_
_entity.id
_entity.type
_entity.pdbx_description
1 polymer ?
#
loop_
_entity_poly.entity_id
_entity_poly.type
_entity_poly.pdbx_seq_one_letter_code
_entity_poly.pdbx_strand_id
1 'polypeptide(L)'
;MRSLFLMDEQAGLLTIKDKLLYVLVVIFFITFYPSHISAVNVVALVILSLYSFVIYGSFREKWQLLRQRKEVLAMAAFYLLHIVSSLCSKNVAEGFSWTVIRMPLFVFPVSMGLVYIKQALKERILFAYAVITTITVLFCFIWGIVASLVYNDSSLVYNDNLTAPIDKQSIYIALLANIAIFSFAYLLYIKSPLVAKKGLLYASLFILLMAIFFLASRIALITLLGSTVCVAVWYIIHKRKLKLLGLVGAGIALVLVLLITVFPKTWNRFEELGFTHYEYAHKGEESHFDMPVTADQWNGANIRLAIWHCGWSLVKQHPAFGVQVGDKVDRMMETYKARDFDFAYETRRNTHNNYLDIMVAFGFTGLLLFLWGFIFEPLRQCIRHKDFFGVFVIAAFMLSFIPETYFDRSMGNMVFAFFIAFIVSYRKPVAAIV
;
A
#
# COMPACT_ATOMS: atom_id res chain seq x y z
N MET A 1 24.27 -1.10 9.37
CA MET A 1 25.18 -1.28 8.23
C MET A 1 25.65 -2.72 8.05
N ARG A 2 26.43 -3.34 8.96
CA ARG A 2 26.89 -4.75 8.79
C ARG A 2 25.78 -5.74 8.38
N SER A 3 24.61 -5.62 9.00
CA SER A 3 23.47 -6.48 8.67
C SER A 3 22.83 -6.27 7.31
N LEU A 4 22.92 -5.06 6.76
CA LEU A 4 22.46 -4.79 5.39
C LEU A 4 23.39 -5.45 4.37
N PHE A 5 24.68 -5.57 4.69
CA PHE A 5 25.73 -6.12 3.82
C PHE A 5 26.06 -7.59 4.08
N LEU A 6 25.19 -8.33 4.80
CA LEU A 6 25.38 -9.76 5.09
C LEU A 6 26.68 -10.08 5.87
N MET A 7 27.15 -9.14 6.69
CA MET A 7 28.38 -9.25 7.51
C MET A 7 28.07 -9.52 9.00
N ASP A 8 26.94 -10.18 9.30
CA ASP A 8 26.56 -10.58 10.66
C ASP A 8 26.38 -12.10 10.79
N GLU A 9 26.30 -12.60 12.02
CA GLU A 9 26.19 -14.03 12.30
C GLU A 9 24.90 -14.66 11.72
N GLN A 10 23.80 -13.91 11.67
CA GLN A 10 22.54 -14.39 11.07
C GLN A 10 22.69 -14.60 9.56
N ALA A 11 23.69 -14.00 8.89
CA ALA A 11 23.96 -14.23 7.48
C ALA A 11 24.57 -15.63 7.22
N GLY A 12 25.12 -16.28 8.24
CA GLY A 12 25.57 -17.68 8.17
C GLY A 12 24.41 -18.68 8.00
N LEU A 13 23.19 -18.28 8.37
CA LEU A 13 21.98 -19.10 8.21
C LEU A 13 21.41 -19.07 6.78
N LEU A 14 21.94 -18.19 5.92
CA LEU A 14 21.44 -17.95 4.56
C LEU A 14 22.29 -18.71 3.54
N THR A 15 21.62 -19.44 2.65
CA THR A 15 22.27 -20.04 1.48
C THR A 15 22.73 -18.95 0.50
N ILE A 16 23.59 -19.29 -0.46
CA ILE A 16 23.95 -18.36 -1.55
C ILE A 16 22.69 -17.88 -2.29
N LYS A 17 21.72 -18.77 -2.51
CA LYS A 17 20.45 -18.42 -3.16
C LYS A 17 19.65 -17.39 -2.37
N ASP A 18 19.62 -17.52 -1.04
CA ASP A 18 18.97 -16.57 -0.11
C ASP A 18 19.64 -15.20 -0.14
N LYS A 19 20.98 -15.17 -0.15
CA LYS A 19 21.76 -13.93 -0.20
C LYS A 19 21.52 -13.18 -1.51
N LEU A 20 21.49 -13.88 -2.64
CA LEU A 20 21.18 -13.28 -3.94
C LEU A 20 19.74 -12.78 -4.02
N LEU A 21 18.75 -13.57 -3.53
CA LEU A 21 17.36 -13.11 -3.47
C LEU A 21 17.24 -11.83 -2.65
N TYR A 22 17.88 -11.80 -1.47
CA TYR A 22 17.92 -10.61 -0.62
C TYR A 22 18.49 -9.39 -1.36
N VAL A 23 19.62 -9.53 -2.06
CA VAL A 23 20.23 -8.42 -2.82
C VAL A 23 19.28 -7.90 -3.90
N LEU A 24 18.63 -8.79 -4.65
CA LEU A 24 17.66 -8.38 -5.68
C LEU A 24 16.44 -7.65 -5.10
N VAL A 25 15.94 -8.10 -3.93
CA VAL A 25 14.86 -7.41 -3.21
C VAL A 25 15.30 -6.03 -2.73
N VAL A 26 16.54 -5.90 -2.23
CA VAL A 26 17.11 -4.61 -1.82
C VAL A 26 17.24 -3.66 -3.02
N ILE A 27 17.74 -4.13 -4.16
CA ILE A 27 17.83 -3.33 -5.39
C ILE A 27 16.44 -2.89 -5.85
N PHE A 28 15.45 -3.80 -5.83
CA PHE A 28 14.07 -3.46 -6.14
C PHE A 28 13.56 -2.32 -5.25
N PHE A 29 13.74 -2.39 -3.93
CA PHE A 29 13.27 -1.32 -3.03
C PHE A 29 14.05 -0.01 -3.15
N ILE A 30 15.36 -0.05 -3.38
CA ILE A 30 16.16 1.17 -3.58
C ILE A 30 15.70 1.90 -4.86
N THR A 31 15.48 1.16 -5.95
CA THR A 31 15.06 1.72 -7.24
C THR A 31 13.59 2.12 -7.26
N PHE A 32 12.79 1.62 -6.33
CA PHE A 32 11.34 1.81 -6.30
C PHE A 32 10.91 3.24 -5.93
N TYR A 33 11.63 3.89 -5.00
CA TYR A 33 11.25 5.21 -4.49
C TYR A 33 11.42 6.35 -5.51
N PRO A 34 12.58 6.50 -6.17
CA PRO A 34 12.81 7.67 -7.03
C PRO A 34 12.08 7.50 -8.37
N SER A 35 11.18 8.42 -8.73
CA SER A 35 10.38 8.32 -9.97
C SER A 35 11.23 8.38 -11.25
N HIS A 36 12.33 9.15 -11.23
CA HIS A 36 13.22 9.37 -12.38
C HIS A 36 13.93 8.11 -12.88
N ILE A 37 14.03 7.05 -12.07
CA ILE A 37 14.59 5.74 -12.47
C ILE A 37 13.53 4.63 -12.50
N SER A 38 12.27 4.98 -12.76
CA SER A 38 11.17 4.00 -12.84
C SER A 38 11.44 2.85 -13.82
N ALA A 39 12.11 3.10 -14.95
CA ALA A 39 12.54 2.05 -15.88
C ALA A 39 13.52 1.05 -15.23
N VAL A 40 14.47 1.53 -14.42
CA VAL A 40 15.40 0.68 -13.67
C VAL A 40 14.64 -0.15 -12.65
N ASN A 41 13.59 0.41 -12.02
CA ASN A 41 12.75 -0.34 -11.11
C ASN A 41 11.97 -1.48 -11.80
N VAL A 42 11.46 -1.25 -13.01
CA VAL A 42 10.83 -2.32 -13.81
C VAL A 42 11.86 -3.41 -14.14
N VAL A 43 13.08 -3.05 -14.55
CA VAL A 43 14.15 -4.02 -14.79
C VAL A 43 14.49 -4.81 -13.53
N ALA A 44 14.61 -4.15 -12.38
CA ALA A 44 14.83 -4.81 -11.09
C ALA A 44 13.70 -5.77 -10.73
N LEU A 45 12.44 -5.39 -10.96
CA LEU A 45 11.27 -6.26 -10.78
C LEU A 45 11.37 -7.50 -11.67
N VAL A 46 11.69 -7.33 -12.96
CA VAL A 46 11.81 -8.44 -13.91
C VAL A 46 12.93 -9.40 -13.48
N ILE A 47 14.12 -8.89 -13.16
CA ILE A 47 15.25 -9.71 -12.71
C ILE A 47 14.91 -10.46 -11.42
N LEU A 48 14.30 -9.78 -10.43
CA LEU A 48 13.85 -10.39 -9.18
C LEU A 48 12.83 -11.51 -9.44
N SER A 49 11.89 -11.28 -10.35
CA SER A 49 10.84 -12.24 -10.69
C SER A 49 11.39 -13.45 -11.43
N LEU A 50 12.27 -13.24 -12.41
CA LEU A 50 12.97 -14.31 -13.13
C LEU A 50 13.86 -15.13 -12.19
N TYR A 51 14.63 -14.47 -11.33
CA TYR A 51 15.47 -15.16 -10.36
C TYR A 51 14.62 -16.01 -9.39
N SER A 52 13.52 -15.47 -8.87
CA SER A 52 12.60 -16.18 -7.98
C SER A 52 11.97 -17.38 -8.70
N PHE A 53 11.51 -17.19 -9.94
CA PHE A 53 10.80 -18.22 -10.71
C PHE A 53 11.71 -19.27 -11.37
N VAL A 54 12.97 -18.96 -11.67
CA VAL A 54 13.87 -19.89 -12.38
C VAL A 54 14.91 -20.48 -11.43
N ILE A 55 15.51 -19.68 -10.54
CA ILE A 55 16.74 -20.08 -9.82
C ILE A 55 16.47 -20.47 -8.35
N TYR A 56 15.60 -19.73 -7.66
CA TYR A 56 15.44 -19.85 -6.20
C TYR A 56 14.78 -21.15 -5.72
N GLY A 57 14.12 -21.91 -6.60
CA GLY A 57 13.48 -23.20 -6.28
C GLY A 57 13.22 -24.03 -7.53
N SER A 58 13.05 -25.34 -7.38
CA SER A 58 12.83 -26.24 -8.53
C SER A 58 11.43 -26.08 -9.13
N PHE A 59 11.26 -26.42 -10.41
CA PHE A 59 9.94 -26.39 -11.05
C PHE A 59 8.93 -27.34 -10.37
N ARG A 60 9.39 -28.51 -9.93
CA ARG A 60 8.56 -29.48 -9.19
C ARG A 60 8.04 -28.91 -7.87
N GLU A 61 8.90 -28.23 -7.11
CA GLU A 61 8.52 -27.56 -5.87
C GLU A 61 7.49 -26.45 -6.11
N LYS A 62 7.68 -25.63 -7.15
CA LYS A 62 6.73 -24.58 -7.55
C LYS A 62 5.37 -25.14 -7.94
N TRP A 63 5.36 -26.23 -8.69
CA TRP A 63 4.13 -26.91 -9.07
C TRP A 63 3.37 -27.46 -7.85
N GLN A 64 4.11 -28.04 -6.89
CA GLN A 64 3.52 -28.47 -5.62
C GLN A 64 2.96 -27.28 -4.82
N LEU A 65 3.72 -26.18 -4.74
CA LEU A 65 3.28 -24.96 -4.05
C LEU A 65 2.05 -24.33 -4.71
N LEU A 66 1.95 -24.34 -6.04
CA LEU A 66 0.78 -23.84 -6.76
C LEU A 66 -0.48 -24.63 -6.41
N ARG A 67 -0.38 -25.95 -6.24
CA ARG A 67 -1.50 -26.80 -5.78
C ARG A 67 -1.90 -26.52 -4.33
N GLN A 68 -0.95 -26.13 -3.48
CA GLN A 68 -1.18 -25.84 -2.06
C GLN A 68 -1.70 -24.41 -1.83
N ARG A 69 -1.22 -23.45 -2.63
CA ARG A 69 -1.47 -22.01 -2.48
C ARG A 69 -2.52 -21.56 -3.49
N LYS A 70 -3.78 -21.95 -3.24
CA LYS A 70 -4.90 -21.70 -4.16
C LYS A 70 -5.13 -20.22 -4.43
N GLU A 71 -4.75 -19.33 -3.51
CA GLU A 71 -4.78 -17.89 -3.72
C GLU A 71 -3.92 -17.44 -4.90
N VAL A 72 -2.77 -18.08 -5.16
CA VAL A 72 -1.90 -17.73 -6.31
C VAL A 72 -2.61 -18.06 -7.61
N LEU A 73 -3.40 -19.14 -7.63
CA LEU A 73 -4.23 -19.48 -8.79
C LEU A 73 -5.33 -18.44 -9.03
N ALA A 74 -5.98 -17.91 -7.98
CA ALA A 74 -6.94 -16.82 -8.18
C ALA A 74 -6.30 -15.50 -8.55
N MET A 75 -5.11 -15.18 -8.02
CA MET A 75 -4.35 -14.01 -8.47
C MET A 75 -4.04 -14.12 -9.98
N ALA A 76 -3.66 -15.32 -10.43
CA ALA A 76 -3.47 -15.60 -11.87
C ALA A 76 -4.78 -15.49 -12.67
N ALA A 77 -5.88 -16.04 -12.16
CA ALA A 77 -7.19 -15.94 -12.79
C ALA A 77 -7.70 -14.48 -12.86
N PHE A 78 -7.43 -13.68 -11.82
CA PHE A 78 -7.77 -12.25 -11.78
C PHE A 78 -6.99 -11.47 -12.83
N TYR A 79 -5.72 -11.82 -13.07
CA TYR A 79 -4.96 -11.22 -14.15
C TYR A 79 -5.41 -11.70 -15.53
N LEU A 80 -5.79 -12.98 -15.68
CA LEU A 80 -6.40 -13.46 -16.92
C LEU A 80 -7.70 -12.70 -17.24
N LEU A 81 -8.49 -12.36 -16.23
CA LEU A 81 -9.67 -11.50 -16.39
C LEU A 81 -9.31 -10.12 -16.95
N HIS A 82 -8.14 -9.55 -16.61
CA HIS A 82 -7.67 -8.30 -17.23
C HIS A 82 -7.48 -8.48 -18.73
N ILE A 83 -6.77 -9.54 -19.15
CA ILE A 83 -6.50 -9.84 -20.56
C ILE A 83 -7.81 -10.05 -21.33
N VAL A 84 -8.72 -10.89 -20.80
CA VAL A 84 -10.02 -11.14 -21.42
C VAL A 84 -10.82 -9.84 -21.53
N SER A 85 -10.84 -9.04 -20.46
CA SER A 85 -11.56 -7.77 -20.46
C SER A 85 -10.98 -6.78 -21.46
N SER A 86 -9.64 -6.70 -21.60
CA SER A 86 -8.99 -5.87 -22.63
C SER A 86 -9.42 -6.27 -24.03
N LEU A 87 -9.47 -7.58 -24.32
CA LEU A 87 -9.90 -8.11 -25.61
C LEU A 87 -11.39 -7.86 -25.90
N CYS A 88 -12.22 -7.81 -24.86
CA CYS A 88 -13.65 -7.53 -24.96
C CYS A 88 -13.99 -6.03 -24.91
N SER A 89 -13.02 -5.14 -24.67
CA SER A 89 -13.23 -3.69 -24.62
C SER A 89 -13.41 -3.11 -26.02
N LYS A 90 -14.17 -2.02 -26.15
CA LYS A 90 -14.18 -1.25 -27.40
C LYS A 90 -12.83 -0.57 -27.61
N ASN A 91 -12.23 -0.03 -26.55
CA ASN A 91 -10.89 0.52 -26.55
C ASN A 91 -9.86 -0.54 -26.13
N VAL A 92 -9.55 -1.46 -27.04
CA VAL A 92 -8.61 -2.58 -26.79
C VAL A 92 -7.21 -2.08 -26.45
N ALA A 93 -6.75 -0.99 -27.09
CA ALA A 93 -5.43 -0.43 -26.86
C ALA A 93 -5.27 0.07 -25.41
N GLU A 94 -6.23 0.86 -24.92
CA GLU A 94 -6.26 1.28 -23.52
C GLU A 94 -6.40 0.08 -22.58
N GLY A 95 -7.22 -0.90 -22.95
CA GLY A 95 -7.34 -2.16 -22.22
C GLY A 95 -5.98 -2.83 -21.97
N PHE A 96 -5.13 -2.96 -22.98
CA PHE A 96 -3.80 -3.55 -22.83
C PHE A 96 -2.83 -2.64 -22.08
N SER A 97 -2.94 -1.31 -22.22
CA SER A 97 -2.17 -0.37 -21.38
C SER A 97 -2.42 -0.60 -19.90
N TRP A 98 -3.68 -0.80 -19.48
CA TRP A 98 -4.02 -1.16 -18.10
C TRP A 98 -3.46 -2.52 -17.69
N THR A 99 -3.54 -3.52 -18.57
CA THR A 99 -2.99 -4.87 -18.33
C THR A 99 -1.47 -4.85 -18.11
N VAL A 100 -0.73 -3.98 -18.82
CA VAL A 100 0.71 -3.79 -18.61
C VAL A 100 0.99 -3.12 -17.26
N ILE A 101 0.28 -2.05 -16.92
CA ILE A 101 0.46 -1.34 -15.62
C ILE A 101 0.17 -2.27 -14.44
N ARG A 102 -0.81 -3.18 -14.59
CA ARG A 102 -1.25 -4.13 -13.57
C ARG A 102 -0.53 -5.47 -13.60
N MET A 103 0.42 -5.66 -14.53
CA MET A 103 1.26 -6.87 -14.64
C MET A 103 1.92 -7.30 -13.32
N PRO A 104 2.37 -6.40 -12.42
CA PRO A 104 2.94 -6.81 -11.13
C PRO A 104 1.99 -7.69 -10.30
N LEU A 105 0.67 -7.47 -10.41
CA LEU A 105 -0.36 -8.28 -9.71
C LEU A 105 -0.34 -9.76 -10.11
N PHE A 106 0.26 -10.09 -11.26
CA PHE A 106 0.47 -11.47 -11.70
C PHE A 106 1.89 -11.94 -11.44
N VAL A 107 2.87 -11.14 -11.89
CA VAL A 107 4.27 -11.54 -11.93
C VAL A 107 4.81 -11.86 -10.54
N PHE A 108 4.50 -11.04 -9.51
CA PHE A 108 4.98 -11.29 -8.15
C PHE A 108 4.36 -12.57 -7.54
N PRO A 109 3.02 -12.77 -7.57
CA PRO A 109 2.43 -14.02 -7.08
C PRO A 109 2.97 -15.29 -7.72
N VAL A 110 3.12 -15.34 -9.05
CA VAL A 110 3.58 -16.57 -9.72
C VAL A 110 5.08 -16.79 -9.61
N SER A 111 5.87 -15.75 -9.38
CA SER A 111 7.32 -15.87 -9.16
C SER A 111 7.64 -16.07 -7.69
N MET A 112 7.52 -15.02 -6.89
CA MET A 112 7.88 -14.97 -5.48
C MET A 112 6.85 -15.69 -4.60
N GLY A 113 5.56 -15.62 -4.96
CA GLY A 113 4.50 -16.32 -4.23
C GLY A 113 4.56 -17.84 -4.37
N LEU A 114 5.42 -18.40 -5.24
CA LEU A 114 5.68 -19.83 -5.40
C LEU A 114 7.05 -20.27 -4.89
N VAL A 115 7.68 -19.48 -4.02
CA VAL A 115 8.88 -19.90 -3.28
C VAL A 115 8.63 -20.00 -1.78
N TYR A 116 9.51 -20.70 -1.07
CA TYR A 116 9.51 -20.72 0.40
C TYR A 116 10.64 -19.87 0.98
N ILE A 117 10.29 -18.72 1.57
CA ILE A 117 11.24 -17.83 2.24
C ILE A 117 11.37 -18.22 3.72
N LYS A 118 12.58 -18.57 4.15
CA LYS A 118 12.87 -18.90 5.55
C LYS A 118 12.80 -17.67 6.45
N GLN A 119 12.53 -17.89 7.73
CA GLN A 119 12.42 -16.84 8.75
C GLN A 119 13.62 -15.87 8.77
N ALA A 120 14.85 -16.38 8.71
CA ALA A 120 16.05 -15.51 8.72
C ALA A 120 16.11 -14.55 7.51
N LEU A 121 15.64 -15.00 6.34
CA LEU A 121 15.56 -14.16 5.15
C LEU A 121 14.39 -13.17 5.25
N LYS A 122 13.22 -13.61 5.74
CA LYS A 122 12.06 -12.73 6.02
C LYS A 122 12.48 -11.56 6.91
N GLU A 123 13.14 -11.84 8.03
CA GLU A 123 13.60 -10.81 8.97
C GLU A 123 14.51 -9.79 8.31
N ARG A 124 15.45 -10.27 7.48
CA ARG A 124 16.41 -9.40 6.80
C ARG A 124 15.77 -8.54 5.72
N ILE A 125 14.83 -9.08 4.94
CA ILE A 125 14.05 -8.32 3.95
C ILE A 125 13.24 -7.22 4.65
N LEU A 126 12.55 -7.55 5.75
CA LEU A 126 11.78 -6.57 6.54
C LEU A 126 12.66 -5.47 7.11
N PHE A 127 13.83 -5.83 7.66
CA PHE A 127 14.78 -4.87 8.19
C PHE A 127 15.30 -3.95 7.09
N ALA A 128 15.71 -4.50 5.95
CA ALA A 128 16.23 -3.70 4.84
C ALA A 128 15.17 -2.77 4.25
N TYR A 129 13.94 -3.27 4.03
CA TYR A 129 12.82 -2.46 3.59
C TYR A 129 12.56 -1.27 4.54
N ALA A 130 12.48 -1.53 5.85
CA ALA A 130 12.22 -0.49 6.84
C ALA A 130 13.34 0.56 6.91
N VAL A 131 14.61 0.13 6.80
CA VAL A 131 15.76 1.03 6.73
C VAL A 131 15.76 1.86 5.45
N ILE A 132 15.52 1.26 4.27
CA ILE A 132 15.44 1.99 3.00
C ILE A 132 14.33 3.04 3.07
N THR A 133 13.14 2.66 3.54
CA THR A 133 12.01 3.59 3.73
C THR A 133 12.39 4.74 4.65
N THR A 134 13.07 4.46 5.76
CA THR A 134 13.53 5.48 6.73
C THR A 134 14.51 6.45 6.08
N ILE A 135 15.48 5.94 5.31
CA ILE A 135 16.48 6.76 4.60
C ILE A 135 15.79 7.65 3.57
N THR A 136 14.86 7.11 2.78
CA THR A 136 14.11 7.90 1.79
C THR A 136 13.30 9.00 2.45
N VAL A 137 12.57 8.68 3.52
CA VAL A 137 11.76 9.66 4.26
C VAL A 137 12.64 10.72 4.91
N LEU A 138 13.79 10.34 5.47
CA LEU A 138 14.76 11.29 6.02
C LEU A 138 15.29 12.23 4.94
N PHE A 139 15.59 11.71 3.74
CA PHE A 139 15.97 12.54 2.59
C PHE A 139 14.88 13.54 2.22
N CYS A 140 13.62 13.10 2.13
CA CYS A 140 12.46 13.96 1.90
C CYS A 140 12.35 15.07 2.96
N PHE A 141 12.52 14.75 4.25
CA PHE A 141 12.51 15.74 5.32
C PHE A 141 13.63 16.75 5.20
N ILE A 142 14.87 16.30 4.98
CA ILE A 142 16.02 17.19 4.83
C ILE A 142 15.76 18.16 3.67
N TRP A 143 15.30 17.64 2.53
CA TRP A 143 14.95 18.46 1.38
C TRP A 143 13.84 19.45 1.70
N GLY A 144 12.72 18.98 2.27
CA GLY A 144 11.56 19.81 2.60
C GLY A 144 11.91 20.91 3.58
N ILE A 145 12.73 20.63 4.60
CA ILE A 145 13.20 21.62 5.57
C ILE A 145 14.08 22.67 4.88
N VAL A 146 15.05 22.24 4.06
CA VAL A 146 15.90 23.18 3.32
C VAL A 146 15.07 24.06 2.39
N ALA A 147 14.15 23.47 1.62
CA ALA A 147 13.25 24.21 0.73
C ALA A 147 12.37 25.18 1.53
N SER A 148 11.82 24.75 2.66
CA SER A 148 11.00 25.58 3.55
C SER A 148 11.76 26.80 4.06
N LEU A 149 13.04 26.63 4.45
CA LEU A 149 13.88 27.73 4.89
C LEU A 149 14.26 28.69 3.75
N VAL A 150 14.54 28.16 2.56
CA VAL A 150 14.92 28.96 1.38
C VAL A 150 13.76 29.81 0.88
N TYR A 151 12.56 29.23 0.79
CA TYR A 151 11.37 29.90 0.27
C TYR A 151 10.51 30.56 1.35
N ASN A 152 10.90 30.45 2.63
CA ASN A 152 10.09 30.82 3.80
C ASN A 152 8.69 30.14 3.79
N ASP A 153 8.66 28.96 3.16
CA ASP A 153 7.55 28.06 2.81
C ASP A 153 7.24 26.94 3.82
N SER A 154 6.50 27.14 4.92
CA SER A 154 6.23 26.01 5.87
C SER A 154 5.37 24.88 5.28
N SER A 155 4.63 25.11 4.19
CA SER A 155 3.85 24.10 3.46
C SER A 155 4.74 23.03 2.80
N LEU A 156 6.02 23.33 2.56
CA LEU A 156 6.94 22.47 1.81
C LEU A 156 7.38 21.22 2.58
N VAL A 157 7.13 21.17 3.89
CA VAL A 157 7.37 19.97 4.71
C VAL A 157 6.12 19.09 4.87
N TYR A 158 4.99 19.44 4.25
CA TYR A 158 3.72 18.73 4.38
C TYR A 158 3.27 18.04 3.09
N ASN A 159 2.53 16.95 3.25
CA ASN A 159 1.79 16.27 2.18
C ASN A 159 2.66 15.97 0.94
N ASP A 160 2.13 16.15 -0.28
CA ASP A 160 2.84 15.88 -1.53
C ASP A 160 4.11 16.74 -1.71
N ASN A 161 4.18 17.92 -1.07
CA ASN A 161 5.38 18.75 -1.12
C ASN A 161 6.57 18.07 -0.42
N LEU A 162 6.33 17.37 0.69
CA LEU A 162 7.37 16.62 1.40
C LEU A 162 7.98 15.53 0.50
N THR A 163 7.16 14.90 -0.34
CA THR A 163 7.56 13.80 -1.22
C THR A 163 7.87 14.24 -2.64
N ALA A 164 7.85 15.55 -2.92
CA ALA A 164 8.22 16.12 -4.21
C ALA A 164 9.60 15.67 -4.74
N PRO A 165 10.66 15.51 -3.92
CA PRO A 165 11.99 15.09 -4.40
C PRO A 165 12.03 13.69 -5.02
N ILE A 166 11.08 12.84 -4.64
CA ILE A 166 10.92 11.50 -5.20
C ILE A 166 9.74 11.40 -6.16
N ASP A 167 8.98 12.50 -6.31
CA ASP A 167 7.83 12.65 -7.19
C ASP A 167 6.82 11.48 -7.04
N LYS A 168 6.46 11.25 -5.77
CA LYS A 168 5.43 10.29 -5.35
C LYS A 168 4.40 11.01 -4.50
N GLN A 169 3.13 10.64 -4.64
CA GLN A 169 2.08 11.16 -3.77
C GLN A 169 2.26 10.65 -2.33
N SER A 170 1.98 11.51 -1.38
CA SER A 170 2.15 11.33 0.06
C SER A 170 1.38 10.13 0.60
N ILE A 171 0.19 9.86 0.04
CA ILE A 171 -0.68 8.75 0.45
C ILE A 171 0.01 7.38 0.30
N TYR A 172 0.79 7.17 -0.77
CA TYR A 172 1.54 5.93 -1.00
C TYR A 172 2.74 5.82 -0.06
N ILE A 173 3.47 6.92 0.14
CA ILE A 173 4.62 6.97 1.02
C ILE A 173 4.20 6.76 2.49
N ALA A 174 3.03 7.28 2.88
CA ALA A 174 2.48 7.08 4.21
C ALA A 174 2.10 5.62 4.47
N LEU A 175 1.53 4.93 3.47
CA LEU A 175 1.30 3.48 3.57
C LEU A 175 2.62 2.72 3.71
N LEU A 176 3.64 3.06 2.91
CA LEU A 176 4.95 2.42 2.99
C LEU A 176 5.63 2.64 4.34
N ALA A 177 5.54 3.86 4.88
CA ALA A 177 6.01 4.19 6.22
C ALA A 177 5.28 3.37 7.30
N ASN A 178 3.96 3.16 7.19
CA ASN A 178 3.22 2.26 8.08
C ASN A 178 3.74 0.82 8.01
N ILE A 179 3.97 0.28 6.81
CA ILE A 179 4.52 -1.06 6.66
C ILE A 179 5.95 -1.15 7.22
N ALA A 180 6.75 -0.08 7.13
CA ALA A 180 8.08 -0.01 7.71
C ALA A 180 8.04 -0.01 9.25
N ILE A 181 7.10 0.74 9.84
CA ILE A 181 6.84 0.72 11.29
C ILE A 181 6.40 -0.68 11.73
N PHE A 182 5.47 -1.31 10.99
CA PHE A 182 5.04 -2.69 11.28
C PHE A 182 6.18 -3.70 11.16
N SER A 183 7.10 -3.50 10.22
CA SER A 183 8.29 -4.33 10.05
C SER A 183 9.21 -4.23 11.27
N PHE A 184 9.53 -3.01 11.73
CA PHE A 184 10.33 -2.83 12.95
C PHE A 184 9.61 -3.33 14.21
N ALA A 185 8.31 -3.08 14.34
CA ALA A 185 7.50 -3.58 15.46
C ALA A 185 7.50 -5.12 15.50
N TYR A 186 7.35 -5.78 14.35
CA TYR A 186 7.45 -7.23 14.24
C TYR A 186 8.85 -7.74 14.63
N LEU A 187 9.93 -7.13 14.12
CA LEU A 187 11.31 -7.51 14.45
C LEU A 187 11.61 -7.36 15.94
N LEU A 188 11.09 -6.31 16.58
CA LEU A 188 11.16 -6.10 18.02
C LEU A 188 10.38 -7.17 18.80
N TYR A 189 9.16 -7.49 18.35
CA TYR A 189 8.29 -8.49 18.97
C TYR A 189 8.95 -9.87 19.02
N ILE A 190 9.56 -10.30 17.90
CA ILE A 190 10.27 -11.58 17.82
C ILE A 190 11.69 -11.53 18.38
N LYS A 191 12.14 -10.37 18.89
CA LYS A 191 13.49 -10.14 19.43
C LYS A 191 14.60 -10.48 18.43
N SER A 192 14.42 -10.11 17.16
CA SER A 192 15.40 -10.37 16.11
C SER A 192 16.76 -9.71 16.43
N PRO A 193 17.90 -10.37 16.19
CA PRO A 193 19.22 -9.79 16.42
C PRO A 193 19.50 -8.56 15.54
N LEU A 194 18.81 -8.43 14.40
CA LEU A 194 18.95 -7.28 13.49
C LEU A 194 18.62 -5.94 14.14
N VAL A 195 17.75 -5.96 15.15
CA VAL A 195 17.29 -4.78 15.88
C VAL A 195 17.95 -4.63 17.26
N ALA A 196 19.09 -5.31 17.49
CA ALA A 196 19.83 -5.24 18.75
C ALA A 196 20.32 -3.82 19.10
N LYS A 197 20.69 -3.01 18.08
CA LYS A 197 21.10 -1.61 18.26
C LYS A 197 19.88 -0.69 18.42
N LYS A 198 19.31 -0.66 19.63
CA LYS A 198 18.07 0.06 19.95
C LYS A 198 18.10 1.56 19.65
N GLY A 199 19.26 2.23 19.79
CA GLY A 199 19.37 3.68 19.52
C GLY A 199 19.01 4.07 18.08
N LEU A 200 19.65 3.42 17.09
CA LEU A 200 19.37 3.69 15.67
C LEU A 200 17.94 3.28 15.28
N LEU A 201 17.44 2.20 15.86
CA LEU A 201 16.08 1.73 15.65
C LEU A 201 15.05 2.75 16.15
N TYR A 202 15.21 3.27 17.37
CA TYR A 202 14.29 4.26 17.92
C TYR A 202 14.38 5.59 17.16
N ALA A 203 15.56 6.00 16.71
CA ALA A 203 15.71 7.14 15.80
C ALA A 203 14.95 6.91 14.49
N SER A 204 15.04 5.72 13.90
CA SER A 204 14.33 5.36 12.67
C SER A 204 12.81 5.37 12.87
N LEU A 205 12.33 4.79 13.97
CA LEU A 205 10.92 4.83 14.34
C LEU A 205 10.42 6.26 14.55
N PHE A 206 11.21 7.11 15.21
CA PHE A 206 10.86 8.52 15.39
C PHE A 206 10.69 9.24 14.05
N ILE A 207 11.65 9.08 13.11
CA ILE A 207 11.58 9.67 11.76
C ILE A 207 10.31 9.18 11.03
N LEU A 208 10.04 7.87 11.04
CA LEU A 208 8.88 7.29 10.37
C LEU A 208 7.56 7.77 11.00
N LEU A 209 7.51 7.89 12.34
CA LEU A 209 6.32 8.41 13.04
C LEU A 209 6.09 9.87 12.66
N MET A 210 7.12 10.72 12.68
CA MET A 210 7.00 12.11 12.22
C MET A 210 6.51 12.18 10.78
N ALA A 211 7.03 11.32 9.90
CA ALA A 211 6.58 11.24 8.51
C ALA A 211 5.07 11.03 8.38
N ILE A 212 4.48 10.14 9.18
CA ILE A 212 3.04 9.86 9.12
C ILE A 212 2.21 11.13 9.44
N PHE A 213 2.67 11.99 10.36
CA PHE A 213 1.99 13.24 10.67
C PHE A 213 2.16 14.29 9.56
N PHE A 214 3.39 14.48 9.06
CA PHE A 214 3.68 15.49 8.04
C PHE A 214 3.17 15.12 6.64
N LEU A 215 3.11 13.83 6.28
CA LEU A 215 2.49 13.37 5.04
C LEU A 215 0.97 13.64 5.01
N ALA A 216 0.35 13.97 6.15
CA ALA A 216 -1.04 14.39 6.28
C ALA A 216 -2.08 13.43 5.66
N SER A 217 -1.76 12.13 5.59
CA SER A 217 -2.66 11.10 5.09
C SER A 217 -3.58 10.58 6.20
N ARG A 218 -4.85 10.96 6.17
CA ARG A 218 -5.90 10.53 7.12
C ARG A 218 -5.94 9.01 7.29
N ILE A 219 -5.94 8.27 6.18
CA ILE A 219 -6.07 6.82 6.20
C ILE A 219 -4.83 6.14 6.78
N ALA A 220 -3.64 6.70 6.56
CA ALA A 220 -2.40 6.17 7.13
C ALA A 220 -2.34 6.42 8.65
N LEU A 221 -2.75 7.60 9.12
CA LEU A 221 -2.88 7.92 10.55
C LEU A 221 -3.88 6.99 11.24
N ILE A 222 -5.09 6.84 10.67
CA ILE A 222 -6.13 5.94 11.19
C ILE A 222 -5.61 4.49 11.24
N THR A 223 -4.92 4.04 10.20
CA THR A 223 -4.36 2.68 10.15
C THR A 223 -3.30 2.46 11.24
N LEU A 224 -2.38 3.42 11.44
CA LEU A 224 -1.33 3.32 12.45
C LEU A 224 -1.89 3.38 13.88
N LEU A 225 -2.73 4.38 14.18
CA LEU A 225 -3.30 4.56 15.50
C LEU A 225 -4.28 3.44 15.82
N GLY A 226 -5.14 3.08 14.87
CA GLY A 226 -6.09 1.98 15.00
C GLY A 226 -5.40 0.64 15.27
N SER A 227 -4.35 0.30 14.51
CA SER A 227 -3.58 -0.93 14.75
C SER A 227 -2.87 -0.92 16.11
N THR A 228 -2.30 0.23 16.52
CA THR A 228 -1.64 0.39 17.82
C THR A 228 -2.63 0.21 18.97
N VAL A 229 -3.81 0.85 18.90
CA VAL A 229 -4.89 0.72 19.89
C VAL A 229 -5.40 -0.72 19.93
N CYS A 230 -5.62 -1.36 18.78
CA CYS A 230 -6.07 -2.75 18.72
C CYS A 230 -5.08 -3.70 19.41
N VAL A 231 -3.77 -3.54 19.17
CA VAL A 231 -2.73 -4.35 19.84
C VAL A 231 -2.70 -4.08 21.34
N ALA A 232 -2.76 -2.82 21.75
CA ALA A 232 -2.73 -2.44 23.16
C ALA A 232 -3.94 -3.01 23.92
N VAL A 233 -5.15 -2.83 23.37
CA VAL A 233 -6.40 -3.36 23.94
C VAL A 233 -6.37 -4.88 23.98
N TRP A 234 -5.98 -5.54 22.89
CA TRP A 234 -5.85 -7.00 22.84
C TRP A 234 -4.89 -7.51 23.94
N TYR A 235 -3.72 -6.89 24.07
CA TYR A 235 -2.74 -7.25 25.11
C TYR A 235 -3.29 -7.04 26.52
N ILE A 236 -3.97 -5.92 26.76
CA ILE A 236 -4.56 -5.58 28.07
C ILE A 236 -5.63 -6.60 28.45
N ILE A 237 -6.54 -6.92 27.54
CA ILE A 237 -7.60 -7.91 27.76
C ILE A 237 -6.98 -9.29 28.01
N HIS A 238 -6.06 -9.72 27.15
CA HIS A 238 -5.46 -11.05 27.25
C HIS A 238 -4.60 -11.23 28.50
N LYS A 239 -3.97 -10.16 28.99
CA LYS A 239 -3.19 -10.15 30.24
C LYS A 239 -4.02 -9.73 31.47
N ARG A 240 -5.33 -9.51 31.32
CA ARG A 240 -6.26 -9.06 32.37
C ARG A 240 -5.81 -7.78 33.09
N LYS A 241 -5.09 -6.88 32.40
CA LYS A 241 -4.54 -5.63 32.96
C LYS A 241 -5.46 -4.43 32.75
N LEU A 242 -6.76 -4.56 33.01
CA LEU A 242 -7.80 -3.58 32.62
C LEU A 242 -7.54 -2.15 33.13
N LYS A 243 -6.81 -1.97 34.23
CA LYS A 243 -6.38 -0.65 34.74
C LYS A 243 -5.54 0.15 33.72
N LEU A 244 -4.88 -0.52 32.78
CA LEU A 244 -4.08 0.13 31.72
C LEU A 244 -4.93 0.72 30.59
N LEU A 245 -6.24 0.45 30.53
CA LEU A 245 -7.12 1.07 29.52
C LEU A 245 -7.16 2.60 29.66
N GLY A 246 -7.04 3.12 30.88
CA GLY A 246 -6.92 4.57 31.12
C GLY A 246 -5.69 5.19 30.46
N LEU A 247 -4.56 4.47 30.41
CA LEU A 247 -3.35 4.93 29.71
C LEU A 247 -3.53 4.95 28.19
N VAL A 248 -4.27 3.99 27.63
CA VAL A 248 -4.62 4.00 26.20
C VAL A 248 -5.48 5.23 25.89
N GLY A 249 -6.50 5.51 26.72
CA GLY A 249 -7.33 6.70 26.59
C GLY A 249 -6.52 8.00 26.70
N ALA A 250 -5.64 8.11 27.68
CA ALA A 250 -4.74 9.26 27.85
C ALA A 250 -3.78 9.43 26.66
N GLY A 251 -3.26 8.33 26.11
CA GLY A 251 -2.43 8.36 24.91
C GLY A 251 -3.18 8.85 23.67
N ILE A 252 -4.43 8.41 23.47
CA ILE A 252 -5.28 8.91 22.39
C ILE A 252 -5.53 10.41 22.57
N ALA A 253 -5.89 10.86 23.77
CA ALA A 253 -6.11 12.27 24.07
C ALA A 253 -4.85 13.11 23.79
N LEU A 254 -3.67 12.62 24.20
CA LEU A 254 -2.40 13.30 23.91
C LEU A 254 -2.15 13.42 22.41
N VAL A 255 -2.34 12.34 21.64
CA VAL A 255 -2.18 12.37 20.18
C VAL A 255 -3.14 13.37 19.53
N LEU A 256 -4.39 13.43 19.99
CA LEU A 256 -5.37 14.41 19.51
C LEU A 256 -4.95 15.84 19.83
N VAL A 257 -4.49 16.11 21.07
CA VAL A 257 -3.96 17.43 21.45
C VAL A 257 -2.77 17.81 20.59
N LEU A 258 -1.80 16.90 20.37
CA LEU A 258 -0.65 17.14 19.51
C LEU A 258 -1.07 17.38 18.05
N LEU A 259 -2.05 16.64 17.54
CA LEU A 259 -2.56 16.83 16.19
C LEU A 259 -3.16 18.23 15.99
N ILE A 260 -3.95 18.71 16.95
CA ILE A 260 -4.59 20.03 16.91
C ILE A 260 -3.55 21.15 17.10
N THR A 261 -2.63 21.00 18.04
CA THR A 261 -1.72 22.09 18.47
C THR A 261 -0.41 22.15 17.69
N VAL A 262 0.16 21.00 17.31
CA VAL A 262 1.48 20.92 16.66
C VAL A 262 1.35 20.71 15.15
N PHE A 263 0.26 20.06 14.69
CA PHE A 263 0.07 19.70 13.27
C PHE A 263 -1.23 20.27 12.68
N PRO A 264 -1.47 21.60 12.75
CA PRO A 264 -2.72 22.21 12.32
C PRO A 264 -3.06 21.94 10.84
N LYS A 265 -2.07 21.91 9.94
CA LYS A 265 -2.29 21.57 8.52
C LYS A 265 -2.80 20.14 8.32
N THR A 266 -2.37 19.20 9.17
CA THR A 266 -2.88 17.83 9.17
C THR A 266 -4.28 17.77 9.80
N TRP A 267 -4.55 18.59 10.82
CA TRP A 267 -5.89 18.72 11.40
C TRP A 267 -6.91 19.29 10.42
N ASN A 268 -6.56 20.30 9.61
CA ASN A 268 -7.42 20.86 8.55
C ASN A 268 -7.97 19.76 7.62
N ARG A 269 -7.15 18.74 7.29
CA ARG A 269 -7.59 17.58 6.50
C ARG A 269 -8.72 16.81 7.18
N PHE A 270 -8.73 16.72 8.50
CA PHE A 270 -9.83 16.09 9.24
C PHE A 270 -11.07 16.98 9.30
N GLU A 271 -10.91 18.31 9.37
CA GLU A 271 -12.05 19.26 9.33
C GLU A 271 -12.84 19.18 8.02
N GLU A 272 -12.19 18.90 6.89
CA GLU A 272 -12.86 18.62 5.60
C GLU A 272 -13.94 17.52 5.72
N LEU A 273 -13.80 16.57 6.65
CA LEU A 273 -14.80 15.50 6.86
C LEU A 273 -16.13 16.03 7.41
N GLY A 274 -16.17 17.26 7.93
CA GLY A 274 -17.41 17.95 8.30
C GLY A 274 -18.22 18.41 7.08
N PHE A 275 -17.61 18.52 5.90
CA PHE A 275 -18.21 19.06 4.68
C PHE A 275 -18.36 17.97 3.62
N THR A 276 -19.36 17.12 3.77
CA THR A 276 -19.60 15.95 2.89
C THR A 276 -20.65 16.17 1.81
N HIS A 277 -21.43 17.25 1.93
CA HIS A 277 -22.42 17.62 0.92
C HIS A 277 -21.72 17.96 -0.41
N TYR A 278 -22.34 17.56 -1.51
CA TYR A 278 -21.88 17.88 -2.86
C TYR A 278 -23.07 18.19 -3.77
N GLU A 279 -22.82 19.08 -4.72
CA GLU A 279 -23.69 19.39 -5.83
C GLU A 279 -22.84 19.33 -7.11
N TYR A 280 -23.26 18.58 -8.13
CA TYR A 280 -22.40 18.30 -9.28
C TYR A 280 -21.99 19.55 -10.07
N ALA A 281 -22.95 20.46 -10.30
CA ALA A 281 -22.77 21.69 -11.07
C ALA A 281 -21.98 22.78 -10.33
N HIS A 282 -21.56 22.51 -9.09
CA HIS A 282 -20.86 23.47 -8.25
C HIS A 282 -19.42 23.74 -8.75
N LYS A 283 -19.06 25.03 -8.81
CA LYS A 283 -17.80 25.53 -9.39
C LYS A 283 -16.77 26.01 -8.36
N GLY A 284 -16.93 25.66 -7.09
CA GLY A 284 -15.95 26.01 -6.07
C GLY A 284 -14.59 25.38 -6.32
N GLU A 285 -13.55 25.96 -5.71
CA GLU A 285 -12.18 25.49 -5.87
C GLU A 285 -11.90 24.22 -5.05
N GLU A 286 -10.86 23.48 -5.41
CA GLU A 286 -10.41 22.33 -4.63
C GLU A 286 -9.73 22.81 -3.33
N SER A 287 -10.24 22.36 -2.19
CA SER A 287 -9.69 22.62 -0.87
C SER A 287 -8.27 22.08 -0.78
N HIS A 288 -7.36 22.92 -0.28
CA HIS A 288 -5.96 22.59 -0.06
C HIS A 288 -5.66 22.59 1.44
N PHE A 289 -4.72 21.75 1.87
CA PHE A 289 -4.38 21.60 3.29
C PHE A 289 -3.88 22.88 3.98
N ASP A 290 -3.50 23.88 3.19
CA ASP A 290 -2.98 25.17 3.63
C ASP A 290 -3.96 26.34 3.40
N MET A 291 -5.24 26.04 3.16
CA MET A 291 -6.30 27.03 3.00
C MET A 291 -7.40 26.85 4.07
N PRO A 292 -8.17 27.90 4.42
CA PRO A 292 -9.36 27.75 5.23
C PRO A 292 -10.35 26.79 4.57
N VAL A 293 -10.89 25.86 5.35
CA VAL A 293 -11.90 24.90 4.89
C VAL A 293 -13.26 25.59 4.90
N THR A 294 -13.90 25.66 3.72
CA THR A 294 -15.23 26.26 3.57
C THR A 294 -16.22 25.28 2.93
N ALA A 295 -17.52 25.51 3.13
CA ALA A 295 -18.57 24.61 2.67
C ALA A 295 -18.75 24.60 1.14
N ASP A 296 -18.34 25.68 0.48
CA ASP A 296 -18.35 25.91 -0.96
C ASP A 296 -17.07 25.44 -1.66
N GLN A 297 -16.27 24.56 -1.04
CA GLN A 297 -15.09 23.97 -1.67
C GLN A 297 -15.33 22.50 -2.06
N TRP A 298 -14.67 22.07 -3.13
CA TRP A 298 -14.46 20.65 -3.40
C TRP A 298 -13.34 20.14 -2.49
N ASN A 299 -13.63 19.28 -1.53
CA ASN A 299 -12.62 18.67 -0.66
C ASN A 299 -12.48 17.17 -0.93
N GLY A 300 -11.51 16.54 -0.26
CA GLY A 300 -11.24 15.13 -0.50
C GLY A 300 -12.42 14.20 -0.19
N ALA A 301 -13.35 14.56 0.69
CA ALA A 301 -14.49 13.73 1.04
C ALA A 301 -15.66 13.91 0.06
N ASN A 302 -16.09 15.14 -0.20
CA ASN A 302 -17.25 15.40 -1.06
C ASN A 302 -16.98 15.02 -2.54
N ILE A 303 -15.75 15.26 -3.05
CA ILE A 303 -15.32 14.80 -4.38
C ILE A 303 -15.47 13.28 -4.48
N ARG A 304 -14.97 12.54 -3.48
CA ARG A 304 -15.02 11.07 -3.47
C ARG A 304 -16.47 10.57 -3.45
N LEU A 305 -17.33 11.15 -2.61
CA LEU A 305 -18.74 10.76 -2.55
C LEU A 305 -19.47 10.99 -3.88
N ALA A 306 -19.24 12.14 -4.53
CA ALA A 306 -19.81 12.47 -5.83
C ALA A 306 -19.35 11.49 -6.93
N ILE A 307 -18.05 11.18 -6.97
CA ILE A 307 -17.42 10.21 -7.88
C ILE A 307 -17.95 8.80 -7.61
N TRP A 308 -18.06 8.38 -6.35
CA TRP A 308 -18.53 7.04 -5.99
C TRP A 308 -19.97 6.83 -6.42
N HIS A 309 -20.81 7.86 -6.32
CA HIS A 309 -22.17 7.80 -6.82
C HIS A 309 -22.20 7.58 -8.35
N CYS A 310 -21.31 8.25 -9.10
CA CYS A 310 -21.15 8.02 -10.54
C CYS A 310 -20.71 6.58 -10.84
N GLY A 311 -19.63 6.11 -10.20
CA GLY A 311 -19.13 4.75 -10.40
C GLY A 311 -20.17 3.69 -10.01
N TRP A 312 -20.91 3.88 -8.93
CA TRP A 312 -21.97 2.95 -8.51
C TRP A 312 -23.12 2.90 -9.53
N SER A 313 -23.42 4.02 -10.21
CA SER A 313 -24.41 4.02 -11.28
C SER A 313 -24.00 3.15 -12.48
N LEU A 314 -22.69 3.09 -12.82
CA LEU A 314 -22.17 2.17 -13.83
C LEU A 314 -22.20 0.72 -13.35
N VAL A 315 -21.82 0.45 -12.09
CA VAL A 315 -21.88 -0.91 -11.52
C VAL A 315 -23.30 -1.47 -11.55
N LYS A 316 -24.32 -0.66 -11.27
CA LYS A 316 -25.73 -1.09 -11.38
C LYS A 316 -26.14 -1.46 -12.80
N GLN A 317 -25.60 -0.78 -13.80
CA GLN A 317 -25.88 -1.07 -15.21
C GLN A 317 -25.13 -2.31 -15.71
N HIS A 318 -23.93 -2.58 -15.16
CA HIS A 318 -23.05 -3.66 -15.59
C HIS A 318 -22.57 -4.53 -14.41
N PRO A 319 -23.46 -5.17 -13.63
CA PRO A 319 -23.10 -5.76 -12.34
C PRO A 319 -22.19 -6.98 -12.43
N ALA A 320 -22.35 -7.84 -13.43
CA ALA A 320 -21.63 -9.11 -13.50
C ALA A 320 -20.16 -8.95 -13.91
N PHE A 321 -19.93 -8.28 -15.05
CA PHE A 321 -18.62 -8.21 -15.71
C PHE A 321 -18.09 -6.78 -15.91
N GLY A 322 -18.79 -5.77 -15.39
CA GLY A 322 -18.38 -4.38 -15.54
C GLY A 322 -18.46 -3.88 -16.98
N VAL A 323 -17.94 -2.68 -17.21
CA VAL A 323 -17.90 -2.05 -18.53
C VAL A 323 -16.72 -2.50 -19.38
N GLN A 324 -15.86 -3.37 -18.85
CA GLN A 324 -14.54 -3.74 -19.36
C GLN A 324 -13.45 -2.69 -19.07
N VAL A 325 -12.22 -3.17 -18.81
CA VAL A 325 -11.12 -2.33 -18.31
C VAL A 325 -10.66 -1.27 -19.31
N GLY A 326 -10.75 -1.54 -20.63
CA GLY A 326 -10.39 -0.57 -21.67
C GLY A 326 -11.42 0.55 -21.82
N ASP A 327 -12.68 0.29 -21.50
CA ASP A 327 -13.76 1.28 -21.64
C ASP A 327 -14.04 2.05 -20.34
N LYS A 328 -13.39 1.66 -19.22
CA LYS A 328 -13.71 2.18 -17.88
C LYS A 328 -13.60 3.70 -17.77
N VAL A 329 -12.57 4.29 -18.38
CA VAL A 329 -12.31 5.73 -18.28
C VAL A 329 -13.34 6.49 -19.10
N ASP A 330 -13.58 6.06 -20.33
CA ASP A 330 -14.56 6.67 -21.22
C ASP A 330 -15.97 6.65 -20.61
N ARG A 331 -16.41 5.52 -20.06
CA ARG A 331 -17.73 5.42 -19.40
C ARG A 331 -17.83 6.27 -18.13
N MET A 332 -16.75 6.41 -17.37
CA MET A 332 -16.73 7.34 -16.23
C MET A 332 -16.85 8.79 -16.70
N MET A 333 -16.14 9.19 -17.76
CA MET A 333 -16.24 10.54 -18.32
C MET A 333 -17.62 10.85 -18.88
N GLU A 334 -18.24 9.90 -19.60
CA GLU A 334 -19.63 10.01 -20.05
C GLU A 334 -20.59 10.21 -18.87
N THR A 335 -20.38 9.48 -17.77
CA THR A 335 -21.22 9.60 -16.57
C THR A 335 -21.04 10.95 -15.87
N TYR A 336 -19.81 11.47 -15.80
CA TYR A 336 -19.56 12.80 -15.24
C TYR A 336 -20.23 13.89 -16.07
N LYS A 337 -20.06 13.83 -17.39
CA LYS A 337 -20.67 14.79 -18.31
C LYS A 337 -22.20 14.75 -18.27
N ALA A 338 -22.81 13.57 -18.18
CA ALA A 338 -24.26 13.43 -18.08
C ALA A 338 -24.85 13.95 -16.76
N ARG A 339 -24.02 14.26 -15.77
CA ARG A 339 -24.41 14.78 -14.44
C ARG A 339 -23.96 16.23 -14.22
N ASP A 340 -23.46 16.89 -15.26
CA ASP A 340 -22.85 18.23 -15.17
C ASP A 340 -21.73 18.30 -14.11
N PHE A 341 -20.99 17.18 -13.93
CA PHE A 341 -19.87 17.12 -12.99
C PHE A 341 -18.56 17.55 -13.67
N ASP A 342 -18.52 18.79 -14.12
CA ASP A 342 -17.44 19.35 -14.94
C ASP A 342 -16.08 19.21 -14.27
N PHE A 343 -15.99 19.47 -12.96
CA PHE A 343 -14.75 19.34 -12.20
C PHE A 343 -14.09 17.95 -12.39
N ALA A 344 -14.86 16.87 -12.23
CA ALA A 344 -14.33 15.51 -12.35
C ALA A 344 -14.06 15.10 -13.80
N TYR A 345 -14.84 15.65 -14.75
CA TYR A 345 -14.66 15.45 -16.18
C TYR A 345 -13.38 16.11 -16.70
N GLU A 346 -13.19 17.40 -16.42
CA GLU A 346 -12.04 18.19 -16.87
C GLU A 346 -10.73 17.68 -16.26
N THR A 347 -10.75 17.33 -14.96
CA THR A 347 -9.57 16.77 -14.27
C THR A 347 -9.41 15.26 -14.46
N ARG A 348 -10.29 14.62 -15.25
CA ARG A 348 -10.32 13.18 -15.54
C ARG A 348 -10.16 12.29 -14.30
N ARG A 349 -10.93 12.56 -13.25
CA ARG A 349 -10.79 11.86 -11.96
C ARG A 349 -11.09 10.37 -12.07
N ASN A 350 -10.21 9.56 -11.47
CA ASN A 350 -10.49 8.15 -11.24
C ASN A 350 -11.53 7.97 -10.13
N THR A 351 -11.87 6.72 -9.79
CA THR A 351 -12.89 6.41 -8.77
C THR A 351 -12.45 6.72 -7.33
N HIS A 352 -11.18 7.01 -7.07
CA HIS A 352 -10.59 7.15 -5.72
C HIS A 352 -11.07 6.06 -4.74
N ASN A 353 -11.22 4.83 -5.23
CA ASN A 353 -11.62 3.65 -4.48
C ASN A 353 -11.30 2.41 -5.32
N ASN A 354 -10.31 1.64 -4.89
CA ASN A 354 -9.81 0.50 -5.65
C ASN A 354 -10.87 -0.60 -5.81
N TYR A 355 -11.77 -0.79 -4.84
CA TYR A 355 -12.85 -1.77 -4.94
C TYR A 355 -13.89 -1.36 -5.99
N LEU A 356 -14.25 -0.07 -5.99
CA LEU A 356 -15.16 0.48 -6.98
C LEU A 356 -14.55 0.47 -8.38
N ASP A 357 -13.25 0.78 -8.52
CA ASP A 357 -12.54 0.65 -9.80
C ASP A 357 -12.63 -0.78 -10.36
N ILE A 358 -12.38 -1.79 -9.52
CA ILE A 358 -12.50 -3.20 -9.91
C ILE A 358 -13.94 -3.54 -10.30
N MET A 359 -14.95 -3.08 -9.56
CA MET A 359 -16.35 -3.31 -9.91
C MET A 359 -16.77 -2.61 -11.21
N VAL A 360 -16.30 -1.39 -11.46
CA VAL A 360 -16.58 -0.69 -12.73
C VAL A 360 -15.95 -1.45 -13.89
N ALA A 361 -14.68 -1.85 -13.78
CA ALA A 361 -13.98 -2.54 -14.86
C ALA A 361 -14.44 -3.98 -15.08
N PHE A 362 -14.70 -4.74 -14.01
CA PHE A 362 -14.87 -6.21 -14.05
C PHE A 362 -16.12 -6.73 -13.34
N GLY A 363 -16.96 -5.85 -12.79
CA GLY A 363 -18.16 -6.21 -12.05
C GLY A 363 -17.88 -6.91 -10.71
N PHE A 364 -18.92 -7.47 -10.13
CA PHE A 364 -18.83 -8.28 -8.92
C PHE A 364 -17.98 -9.54 -9.13
N THR A 365 -17.91 -10.07 -10.34
CA THR A 365 -17.05 -11.23 -10.65
C THR A 365 -15.58 -10.91 -10.39
N GLY A 366 -15.10 -9.78 -10.92
CA GLY A 366 -13.73 -9.34 -10.66
C GLY A 366 -13.49 -8.99 -9.20
N LEU A 367 -14.45 -8.32 -8.54
CA LEU A 367 -14.32 -7.98 -7.12
C LEU A 367 -14.22 -9.23 -6.24
N LEU A 368 -15.07 -10.24 -6.45
CA LEU A 368 -15.06 -11.48 -5.66
C LEU A 368 -13.75 -12.24 -5.86
N LEU A 369 -13.26 -12.32 -7.10
CA LEU A 369 -12.00 -12.99 -7.41
C LEU A 369 -10.80 -12.26 -6.77
N PHE A 370 -10.79 -10.93 -6.83
CA PHE A 370 -9.80 -10.09 -6.16
C PHE A 370 -9.84 -10.27 -4.64
N LEU A 371 -11.01 -10.15 -4.02
CA LEU A 371 -11.18 -10.28 -2.58
C LEU A 371 -10.76 -11.68 -2.11
N TRP A 372 -11.11 -12.73 -2.85
CA TRP A 372 -10.72 -14.09 -2.48
C TRP A 372 -9.21 -14.29 -2.59
N GLY A 373 -8.62 -13.93 -3.74
CA GLY A 373 -7.22 -14.20 -4.05
C GLY A 373 -6.24 -13.32 -3.28
N PHE A 374 -6.49 -12.01 -3.20
CA PHE A 374 -5.52 -11.08 -2.62
C PHE A 374 -5.80 -10.74 -1.15
N ILE A 375 -7.03 -10.90 -0.66
CA ILE A 375 -7.40 -10.47 0.69
C ILE A 375 -7.76 -11.66 1.58
N PHE A 376 -8.86 -12.37 1.31
CA PHE A 376 -9.45 -13.37 2.19
C PHE A 376 -8.53 -14.55 2.46
N GLU A 377 -8.06 -15.25 1.42
CA GLU A 377 -7.24 -16.45 1.63
C GLU A 377 -5.85 -16.12 2.22
N PRO A 378 -5.11 -15.10 1.73
CA PRO A 378 -3.88 -14.64 2.40
C PRO A 378 -4.10 -14.26 3.87
N LEU A 379 -5.15 -13.49 4.18
CA LEU A 379 -5.46 -13.06 5.55
C LEU A 379 -5.83 -14.23 6.46
N ARG A 380 -6.68 -15.14 5.99
CA ARG A 380 -7.06 -16.37 6.70
C ARG A 380 -5.83 -17.18 7.06
N GLN A 381 -4.88 -17.28 6.14
CA GLN A 381 -3.63 -18.02 6.34
C GLN A 381 -2.71 -17.31 7.33
N CYS A 382 -2.60 -15.98 7.27
CA CYS A 382 -1.88 -15.21 8.29
C CYS A 382 -2.46 -15.44 9.70
N ILE A 383 -3.79 -15.40 9.86
CA ILE A 383 -4.46 -15.65 11.14
C ILE A 383 -4.19 -17.07 11.63
N ARG A 384 -4.37 -18.09 10.77
CA ARG A 384 -4.13 -19.50 11.10
C ARG A 384 -2.70 -19.75 11.56
N HIS A 385 -1.73 -19.07 10.97
CA HIS A 385 -0.31 -19.22 11.29
C HIS A 385 0.22 -18.18 12.29
N LYS A 386 -0.66 -17.37 12.91
CA LYS A 386 -0.31 -16.30 13.86
C LYS A 386 0.73 -15.31 13.33
N ASP A 387 0.67 -15.06 12.02
CA ASP A 387 1.56 -14.12 11.34
C ASP A 387 0.97 -12.72 11.38
N PHE A 388 1.19 -12.06 12.53
CA PHE A 388 0.66 -10.71 12.78
C PHE A 388 1.16 -9.66 11.78
N PHE A 389 2.40 -9.80 11.29
CA PHE A 389 2.93 -8.88 10.26
C PHE A 389 2.04 -8.90 9.01
N GLY A 390 1.75 -10.09 8.47
CA GLY A 390 0.89 -10.23 7.29
C GLY A 390 -0.52 -9.70 7.53
N VAL A 391 -1.10 -9.93 8.71
CA VAL A 391 -2.41 -9.37 9.10
C VAL A 391 -2.40 -7.84 9.02
N PHE A 392 -1.41 -7.17 9.63
CA PHE A 392 -1.34 -5.70 9.63
C PHE A 392 -1.09 -5.12 8.24
N VAL A 393 -0.25 -5.76 7.43
CA VAL A 393 0.01 -5.31 6.06
C VAL A 393 -1.23 -5.45 5.19
N ILE A 394 -1.92 -6.59 5.22
CA ILE A 394 -3.17 -6.78 4.46
C ILE A 394 -4.23 -5.79 4.91
N ALA A 395 -4.42 -5.60 6.23
CA ALA A 395 -5.36 -4.62 6.75
C ALA A 395 -5.02 -3.18 6.30
N ALA A 396 -3.74 -2.82 6.25
CA ALA A 396 -3.31 -1.51 5.80
C ALA A 396 -3.63 -1.26 4.32
N PHE A 397 -3.45 -2.26 3.45
CA PHE A 397 -3.92 -2.17 2.06
C PHE A 397 -5.44 -2.10 1.98
N MET A 398 -6.15 -2.95 2.73
CA MET A 398 -7.62 -2.97 2.72
C MET A 398 -8.22 -1.60 3.04
N LEU A 399 -7.66 -0.92 4.04
CA LEU A 399 -8.06 0.42 4.44
C LEU A 399 -7.63 1.47 3.41
N SER A 400 -6.40 1.37 2.89
CA SER A 400 -5.87 2.31 1.89
C SER A 400 -6.60 2.25 0.54
N PHE A 401 -7.23 1.12 0.22
CA PHE A 401 -8.04 0.95 -1.00
C PHE A 401 -9.41 1.62 -0.94
N ILE A 402 -9.86 2.07 0.23
CA ILE A 402 -11.14 2.77 0.37
C ILE A 402 -11.07 4.17 -0.25
N PRO A 403 -10.10 5.04 0.11
CA PRO A 403 -10.05 6.41 -0.42
C PRO A 403 -9.16 6.58 -1.67
N GLU A 404 -8.54 5.53 -2.19
CA GLU A 404 -7.56 5.66 -3.27
C GLU A 404 -7.56 4.45 -4.22
N THR A 405 -7.25 4.71 -5.50
CA THR A 405 -7.19 3.67 -6.55
C THR A 405 -5.75 3.33 -6.86
N TYR A 406 -5.23 2.31 -6.18
CA TYR A 406 -3.84 1.86 -6.32
C TYR A 406 -3.57 1.20 -7.67
N PHE A 407 -4.56 0.51 -8.24
CA PHE A 407 -4.39 -0.27 -9.46
C PHE A 407 -4.22 0.59 -10.72
N ASP A 408 -4.45 1.89 -10.62
CA ASP A 408 -4.22 2.85 -11.71
C ASP A 408 -2.79 3.41 -11.73
N ARG A 409 -1.98 3.07 -10.72
CA ARG A 409 -0.58 3.51 -10.62
C ARG A 409 0.33 2.30 -10.59
N SER A 410 1.38 2.31 -11.42
CA SER A 410 2.41 1.27 -11.45
C SER A 410 2.98 1.00 -10.04
N MET A 411 3.27 2.08 -9.30
CA MET A 411 3.74 2.03 -7.92
C MET A 411 2.81 1.23 -6.99
N GLY A 412 1.51 1.51 -7.03
CA GLY A 412 0.51 0.84 -6.20
C GLY A 412 0.43 -0.65 -6.48
N ASN A 413 0.43 -1.03 -7.77
CA ASN A 413 0.45 -2.41 -8.21
C ASN A 413 1.72 -3.16 -7.74
N MET A 414 2.90 -2.54 -7.90
CA MET A 414 4.17 -3.16 -7.52
C MET A 414 4.26 -3.45 -6.03
N VAL A 415 3.95 -2.46 -5.18
CA VAL A 415 4.05 -2.61 -3.72
C VAL A 415 3.05 -3.62 -3.20
N PHE A 416 1.80 -3.50 -3.64
CA PHE A 416 0.74 -4.40 -3.21
C PHE A 416 1.07 -5.84 -3.60
N ALA A 417 1.39 -6.09 -4.87
CA ALA A 417 1.71 -7.43 -5.34
C ALA A 417 2.96 -8.00 -4.68
N PHE A 418 4.01 -7.20 -4.49
CA PHE A 418 5.22 -7.62 -3.77
C PHE A 418 4.88 -8.09 -2.36
N PHE A 419 4.18 -7.27 -1.57
CA PHE A 419 3.91 -7.61 -0.17
C PHE A 419 2.97 -8.80 -0.03
N ILE A 420 1.94 -8.90 -0.88
CA ILE A 420 1.06 -10.08 -0.89
C ILE A 420 1.84 -11.35 -1.27
N ALA A 421 2.66 -11.30 -2.33
CA ALA A 421 3.50 -12.43 -2.72
C ALA A 421 4.53 -12.80 -1.64
N PHE A 422 5.14 -11.80 -0.98
CA PHE A 422 6.06 -11.99 0.12
C PHE A 422 5.38 -12.68 1.31
N ILE A 423 4.17 -12.22 1.70
CA ILE A 423 3.34 -12.83 2.76
C ILE A 423 3.04 -14.29 2.44
N VAL A 424 2.63 -14.56 1.20
CA VAL A 424 2.36 -15.91 0.72
C VAL A 424 3.62 -16.79 0.79
N SER A 425 4.79 -16.23 0.45
CA SER A 425 6.05 -16.96 0.25
C SER A 425 6.68 -17.54 1.52
N TYR A 426 6.62 -16.87 2.68
CA TYR A 426 7.27 -17.40 3.90
C TYR A 426 6.43 -18.42 4.66
N ARG A 427 5.28 -18.84 4.11
CA ARG A 427 4.49 -19.93 4.68
C ARG A 427 5.16 -21.26 4.39
N LYS A 428 5.44 -22.01 5.46
CA LYS A 428 6.01 -23.36 5.39
C LYS A 428 5.15 -24.23 4.46
N PRO A 429 5.75 -24.85 3.43
CA PRO A 429 5.05 -25.83 2.61
C PRO A 429 4.55 -26.96 3.50
N VAL A 430 3.34 -27.45 3.26
CA VAL A 430 2.90 -28.71 3.88
C VAL A 430 3.71 -29.80 3.20
N ALA A 431 4.46 -30.59 3.97
CA ALA A 431 5.18 -31.74 3.44
C ALA A 431 4.18 -32.61 2.67
N ALA A 432 4.49 -32.94 1.41
CA ALA A 432 3.69 -33.93 0.71
C ALA A 432 3.82 -35.24 1.49
N ILE A 433 2.70 -35.80 1.93
CA ILE A 433 2.64 -37.23 2.24
C ILE A 433 2.91 -37.88 0.88
N VAL A 434 4.10 -38.48 0.74
CA VAL A 434 4.55 -39.16 -0.48
C VAL A 434 3.62 -40.32 -0.78
#